data_AF-A0A2G0E663-F1
#
_entry.id   AF-A0A2G0E663-F1
#
_cell.length_a   1.000
_cell.length_b   1.000
_cell.length_c   1.000
_cell.angle_alpha   90.00
_cell.angle_beta   90.00
_cell.angle_gamma   90.00
#
_symmetry.space_group_name_H-M   'P 1'
#
loop_
_entity.id
_entity.type
_entity.pdbx_description
1 polymer ?
#
loop_
_entity_poly.entity_id
_entity_poly.type
_entity_poly.pdbx_seq_one_letter_code
_entity_poly.pdbx_strand_id
1 'polypeptide(L)'
;ANLLLIPKDLPIPGVVDLGGILRIAKNKFLVGSFLITALGYGGTFAAYTYLTPILEDKIGYSSEAVVILLIIYGVMVAIGNTIGGHFSNRRPLKALGIMFTLLSLSLVFLFGTILSENLFFATAATFVLGLFSFMNVPGLQLYVVQ
;
A
#
# COMPACT_ATOMS: atom_id res chain seq x y z
N ALA A 1 -21.67 10.31 15.61
CA ALA A 1 -21.58 8.87 15.29
C ALA A 1 -22.90 8.21 15.66
N ASN A 2 -23.55 7.47 14.74
CA ASN A 2 -24.87 6.90 14.99
C ASN A 2 -24.80 5.72 15.95
N LEU A 3 -25.25 5.95 17.20
CA LEU A 3 -25.42 4.96 18.28
C LEU A 3 -26.31 3.76 17.91
N LEU A 4 -26.99 3.80 16.76
CA LEU A 4 -27.98 2.84 16.32
C LEU A 4 -27.38 1.59 15.65
N LEU A 5 -26.17 1.70 15.10
CA LEU A 5 -25.49 0.61 14.37
C LEU A 5 -24.35 -0.05 15.18
N ILE A 6 -23.97 0.56 16.31
CA ILE A 6 -22.88 0.06 17.15
C ILE A 6 -23.51 -0.85 18.21
N PRO A 7 -23.18 -2.16 18.25
CA PRO A 7 -23.66 -3.05 19.29
C PRO A 7 -23.27 -2.52 20.67
N LYS A 8 -24.21 -2.51 21.61
CA LYS A 8 -23.98 -1.98 22.96
C LYS A 8 -23.01 -2.84 23.78
N ASP A 9 -22.85 -4.11 23.40
CA ASP A 9 -22.08 -5.12 24.13
C ASP A 9 -20.73 -5.42 23.48
N LEU A 10 -20.07 -4.40 22.92
CA LEU A 10 -18.71 -4.58 22.44
C LEU A 10 -17.76 -4.78 23.63
N PRO A 11 -16.90 -5.81 23.63
CA PRO A 11 -15.90 -5.98 24.67
C PRO A 11 -15.03 -4.72 24.74
N ILE A 12 -15.09 -4.02 25.86
CA ILE A 12 -14.29 -2.82 26.10
C ILE A 12 -12.83 -3.28 26.18
N PRO A 13 -11.95 -2.86 25.25
CA PRO A 13 -10.55 -3.22 25.32
C PRO A 13 -9.98 -2.75 26.67
N GLY A 14 -9.29 -3.64 27.39
CA GLY A 14 -8.63 -3.28 28.65
C GLY A 14 -7.63 -2.14 28.44
N VAL A 15 -7.37 -1.37 29.49
CA VAL A 15 -6.41 -0.25 29.45
C VAL A 15 -5.03 -0.79 29.05
N VAL A 16 -4.41 -0.22 28.01
CA VAL A 16 -3.07 -0.62 27.56
C VAL A 16 -2.05 -0.18 28.60
N ASP A 17 -1.38 -1.12 29.24
CA ASP A 17 -0.30 -0.87 30.19
C ASP A 17 1.07 -0.90 29.49
N LEU A 18 2.07 -0.25 30.10
CA LEU A 18 3.45 -0.25 29.59
C LEU A 18 4.02 -1.69 29.49
N GLY A 19 3.59 -2.60 30.37
CA GLY A 19 3.94 -4.01 30.33
C GLY A 19 3.43 -4.71 29.06
N GLY A 20 2.21 -4.41 28.64
CA GLY A 20 1.62 -4.87 27.39
C GLY A 20 2.38 -4.43 26.15
N ILE A 21 2.80 -3.16 26.09
CA ILE A 21 3.63 -2.63 24.98
C ILE A 21 4.98 -3.34 24.93
N LEU A 22 5.64 -3.51 26.08
CA LEU A 22 6.93 -4.20 26.15
C LEU A 22 6.81 -5.67 25.72
N ARG A 23 5.69 -6.32 26.03
CA ARG A 23 5.40 -7.70 25.61
C ARG A 23 5.21 -7.80 24.09
N ILE A 24 4.54 -6.83 23.46
CA ILE A 24 4.42 -6.74 21.99
C ILE A 24 5.79 -6.54 21.36
N ALA A 25 6.60 -5.62 21.91
CA ALA A 25 7.94 -5.32 21.41
C ALA A 25 8.93 -6.50 21.52
N LYS A 26 8.69 -7.45 22.44
CA LYS A 26 9.48 -8.69 22.57
C LYS A 26 8.97 -9.83 21.69
N ASN A 27 7.75 -9.73 21.15
CA ASN A 27 7.19 -10.77 20.30
C ASN A 27 7.76 -10.64 18.88
N LYS A 28 8.66 -11.56 18.53
CA LYS A 28 9.35 -11.59 17.24
C LYS A 28 8.40 -11.63 16.03
N PHE A 29 7.25 -12.30 16.16
CA PHE A 29 6.25 -12.38 15.10
C PHE A 29 5.58 -11.02 14.86
N LEU A 30 5.16 -10.35 15.93
CA LEU A 30 4.53 -9.02 15.83
C LEU A 30 5.52 -7.96 15.33
N VAL A 31 6.72 -7.94 15.89
CA VAL A 31 7.79 -7.04 15.42
C VAL A 31 8.12 -7.29 13.96
N GLY A 32 8.26 -8.55 13.54
CA GLY A 32 8.48 -8.89 12.13
C GLY A 32 7.36 -8.39 11.22
N SER A 33 6.10 -8.56 11.64
CA SER A 33 4.93 -8.09 10.88
C SER A 33 4.88 -6.56 10.76
N PHE A 34 5.24 -5.85 11.83
CA PHE A 34 5.36 -4.39 11.79
C PHE A 34 6.51 -3.92 10.91
N LEU A 35 7.66 -4.61 10.92
CA LEU A 35 8.78 -4.29 10.04
C LEU A 35 8.40 -4.50 8.57
N ILE A 36 7.74 -5.61 8.23
CA ILE A 36 7.24 -5.86 6.88
C ILE A 36 6.28 -4.75 6.45
N THR A 37 5.38 -4.33 7.35
CA THR A 37 4.44 -3.24 7.08
C THR A 37 5.16 -1.91 6.87
N ALA A 38 6.09 -1.57 7.75
CA ALA A 38 6.87 -0.34 7.69
C ALA A 38 7.73 -0.27 6.42
N LEU A 39 8.39 -1.37 6.04
CA LEU A 39 9.20 -1.43 4.82
C LEU A 39 8.33 -1.44 3.56
N GLY A 40 7.23 -2.20 3.56
CA GLY A 40 6.29 -2.26 2.44
C GLY A 40 5.65 -0.90 2.15
N TYR A 41 5.18 -0.22 3.20
CA TYR A 41 4.58 1.11 3.06
C TYR A 41 5.64 2.16 2.81
N GLY A 42 6.75 2.14 3.54
CA GLY A 42 7.83 3.11 3.40
C GLY A 42 8.40 3.15 1.98
N GLY A 43 8.67 1.99 1.38
CA GLY A 43 9.15 1.91 -0.01
C GLY A 43 8.12 2.44 -1.01
N THR A 44 6.85 2.07 -0.85
CA THR A 44 5.75 2.54 -1.71
C THR A 44 5.54 4.05 -1.59
N PHE A 45 5.57 4.59 -0.37
CA PHE A 45 5.34 6.00 -0.11
C PHE A 45 6.49 6.84 -0.66
N ALA A 46 7.73 6.35 -0.61
CA ALA A 46 8.87 6.99 -1.24
C ALA A 46 8.67 7.08 -2.77
N ALA A 47 8.27 5.99 -3.42
CA ALA A 47 7.99 6.00 -4.86
C ALA A 47 6.86 6.97 -5.22
N TYR A 48 5.77 7.00 -4.43
CA TYR A 48 4.67 7.95 -4.61
C TYR A 48 5.11 9.41 -4.44
N THR A 49 5.93 9.70 -3.42
CA THR A 49 6.44 11.06 -3.14
C THR A 49 7.23 11.62 -4.31
N TYR A 50 8.04 10.78 -4.97
CA TYR A 50 8.84 11.18 -6.13
C TYR A 50 8.13 10.97 -7.48
N LEU A 51 6.88 10.50 -7.48
CA LEU A 51 6.18 10.22 -8.73
C LEU A 51 5.93 11.50 -9.54
N THR A 52 5.48 12.58 -8.90
CA THR A 52 5.30 13.89 -9.55
C THR A 52 6.59 14.40 -10.19
N PRO A 53 7.71 14.57 -9.46
CA PRO A 53 8.95 15.07 -10.08
C PRO A 53 9.49 14.11 -11.14
N ILE A 54 9.25 12.80 -11.06
CA ILE A 54 9.57 11.89 -12.16
C ILE A 54 8.73 12.22 -13.39
N LEU A 55 7.42 12.38 -13.25
CA LEU A 55 6.52 12.64 -14.38
C LEU A 55 6.75 14.03 -14.99
N GLU A 56 7.00 15.06 -14.19
CA GLU A 56 7.25 16.43 -14.67
C GLU A 56 8.69 16.59 -15.16
N ASP A 57 9.69 16.39 -14.30
CA ASP A 57 11.09 16.76 -14.60
C ASP A 57 11.82 15.76 -15.50
N LYS A 58 11.41 14.47 -15.48
CA LYS A 58 12.06 13.42 -16.28
C LYS A 58 11.28 13.00 -17.50
N ILE A 59 9.95 12.91 -17.40
CA ILE A 59 9.11 12.50 -18.53
C ILE A 59 8.57 13.70 -19.32
N GLY A 60 8.45 14.88 -18.71
CA GLY A 60 8.00 16.10 -19.38
C GLY A 60 6.48 16.28 -19.42
N TYR A 61 5.73 15.67 -18.48
CA TYR A 61 4.31 15.98 -18.31
C TYR A 61 4.09 17.41 -17.83
N SER A 62 3.01 18.05 -18.30
CA SER A 62 2.54 19.30 -17.67
C SER A 62 1.93 19.01 -16.30
N SER A 63 1.94 19.99 -15.41
CA SER A 63 1.38 19.85 -14.07
C SER A 63 -0.11 19.51 -14.07
N GLU A 64 -0.89 20.04 -15.02
CA GLU A 64 -2.31 19.70 -15.16
C GLU A 64 -2.51 18.23 -15.54
N ALA A 65 -1.65 17.69 -16.42
CA ALA A 65 -1.69 16.29 -16.81
C ALA A 65 -1.31 15.38 -15.64
N VAL A 66 -0.30 15.76 -14.83
CA VAL A 66 0.09 14.98 -13.64
C VAL A 66 -1.04 14.93 -12.62
N VAL A 67 -1.78 16.03 -12.40
CA VAL A 67 -2.96 16.02 -11.52
C VAL A 67 -3.98 14.96 -11.97
N ILE A 68 -4.28 14.88 -13.27
CA ILE A 68 -5.20 13.87 -13.81
C ILE A 68 -4.65 12.45 -13.60
N LEU A 69 -3.35 12.24 -13.87
CA LEU A 69 -2.70 10.95 -13.65
C LEU A 69 -2.77 10.50 -12.18
N LEU A 70 -2.59 11.43 -11.24
CA LEU A 70 -2.66 11.15 -9.80
C LEU A 70 -4.09 10.86 -9.33
N ILE A 71 -5.11 11.48 -9.93
CA ILE A 71 -6.52 11.11 -9.68
C ILE A 71 -6.75 9.66 -10.10
N ILE A 72 -6.32 9.28 -11.30
CA ILE A 72 -6.46 7.91 -11.79
C ILE A 72 -5.63 6.93 -10.95
N TYR A 73 -4.42 7.32 -10.55
CA TYR A 73 -3.60 6.57 -9.60
C TYR A 73 -4.39 6.27 -8.32
N GLY A 74 -5.06 7.26 -7.74
CA GLY A 74 -5.92 7.09 -6.57
C GLY A 74 -7.07 6.10 -6.79
N VAL A 75 -7.70 6.11 -7.97
CA VAL A 75 -8.71 5.11 -8.36
C VAL A 75 -8.10 3.71 -8.44
N MET A 76 -6.93 3.58 -9.06
CA MET A 76 -6.21 2.30 -9.13
C MET A 76 -5.84 1.78 -7.74
N VAL A 77 -5.44 2.65 -6.81
CA VAL A 77 -5.20 2.30 -5.40
C VAL A 77 -6.46 1.75 -4.75
N ALA A 78 -7.62 2.40 -4.93
CA ALA A 78 -8.88 1.93 -4.37
C ALA A 78 -9.27 0.53 -4.90
N ILE A 79 -9.10 0.32 -6.21
CA ILE A 79 -9.31 -0.99 -6.85
C ILE A 79 -8.34 -2.02 -6.27
N GLY A 80 -7.05 -1.67 -6.18
CA GLY A 80 -6.00 -2.51 -5.64
C GLY A 80 -6.28 -2.98 -4.23
N ASN A 81 -6.63 -2.06 -3.33
CA ASN A 81 -6.99 -2.39 -1.95
C ASN A 81 -8.21 -3.32 -1.88
N THR A 82 -9.22 -3.09 -2.71
CA THR A 82 -10.44 -3.92 -2.73
C THR A 82 -10.11 -5.36 -3.14
N ILE A 83 -9.37 -5.51 -4.23
CA ILE A 83 -8.92 -6.81 -4.75
C ILE A 83 -8.00 -7.50 -3.74
N GLY A 84 -7.08 -6.74 -3.15
CA GLY A 84 -6.13 -7.27 -2.18
C GLY A 84 -6.80 -7.79 -0.92
N GLY A 85 -7.75 -7.04 -0.36
CA GLY A 85 -8.55 -7.50 0.77
C GLY A 85 -9.32 -8.78 0.46
N HIS A 86 -9.89 -8.90 -0.74
CA HIS A 86 -10.59 -10.12 -1.15
C HIS A 86 -9.66 -11.36 -1.15
N PHE A 87 -8.49 -11.25 -1.77
CA PHE A 87 -7.54 -12.38 -1.85
C PHE A 87 -6.90 -12.72 -0.50
N SER A 88 -6.62 -11.70 0.32
CA SER A 88 -5.99 -11.90 1.62
C SER A 88 -6.91 -12.56 2.64
N ASN A 89 -8.23 -12.49 2.46
CA ASN A 89 -9.18 -13.09 3.40
C ASN A 89 -9.10 -14.63 3.48
N ARG A 90 -8.63 -15.31 2.41
CA ARG A 90 -8.51 -16.78 2.40
C ARG A 90 -7.12 -17.29 2.76
N ARG A 91 -6.07 -16.68 2.21
CA ARG A 91 -4.67 -17.13 2.36
C ARG A 91 -3.73 -15.92 2.44
N PRO A 92 -3.68 -15.22 3.58
CA PRO A 92 -3.04 -13.92 3.71
C PRO A 92 -1.55 -13.95 3.33
N LEU A 93 -0.78 -14.94 3.81
CA LEU A 93 0.65 -15.05 3.50
C LEU A 93 0.94 -15.24 2.00
N LYS A 94 0.17 -16.11 1.32
CA LYS A 94 0.36 -16.34 -0.14
C LYS A 94 -0.04 -15.10 -0.93
N ALA A 95 -1.14 -14.46 -0.55
CA ALA A 95 -1.60 -13.22 -1.18
C ALA A 95 -0.57 -12.10 -1.03
N LEU A 96 -0.03 -11.90 0.17
CA LEU A 96 1.01 -10.91 0.44
C LEU A 96 2.28 -11.15 -0.37
N GLY A 97 2.74 -12.41 -0.48
CA GLY A 97 3.89 -12.75 -1.32
C GLY A 97 3.70 -12.30 -2.77
N ILE A 98 2.54 -12.62 -3.37
CA ILE A 98 2.20 -12.21 -4.73
C ILE A 98 2.13 -10.67 -4.85
N MET A 99 1.49 -9.99 -3.90
CA MET A 99 1.35 -8.53 -3.92
C MET A 99 2.70 -7.83 -3.85
N PHE A 100 3.61 -8.27 -2.98
CA PHE A 100 4.96 -7.72 -2.91
C PHE A 100 5.77 -7.99 -4.17
N THR A 101 5.61 -9.16 -4.81
CA THR A 101 6.22 -9.44 -6.11
C THR A 101 5.69 -8.49 -7.18
N LEU A 102 4.38 -8.30 -7.27
CA LEU A 102 3.76 -7.38 -8.25
C LEU A 102 4.17 -5.92 -8.00
N LEU A 103 4.24 -5.50 -6.73
CA LEU A 103 4.76 -4.18 -6.36
C LEU A 103 6.21 -4.00 -6.80
N SER A 104 7.07 -4.99 -6.54
CA SER A 104 8.47 -4.96 -6.98
C SER A 104 8.59 -4.82 -8.49
N LEU A 105 7.83 -5.62 -9.26
CA LEU A 105 7.79 -5.53 -10.72
C LEU A 105 7.29 -4.16 -11.21
N SER A 106 6.32 -3.56 -10.51
CA SER A 106 5.78 -2.23 -10.82
C SER A 106 6.84 -1.13 -10.62
N LEU A 107 7.64 -1.24 -9.57
CA LEU A 107 8.75 -0.32 -9.31
C LEU A 107 9.87 -0.47 -10.35
N VAL A 108 10.21 -1.70 -10.74
CA VAL A 108 11.16 -1.95 -11.84
C VAL A 108 10.63 -1.39 -13.15
N PHE A 109 9.34 -1.56 -13.43
CA PHE A 109 8.71 -0.99 -14.62
C PHE A 109 8.78 0.53 -14.62
N LEU A 110 8.39 1.20 -13.52
CA LEU A 110 8.53 2.66 -13.36
C LEU A 110 9.99 3.10 -13.57
N PHE A 111 10.96 2.39 -12.99
CA PHE A 111 12.37 2.72 -13.18
C PHE A 111 12.78 2.64 -14.67
N GLY A 112 12.29 1.63 -15.39
CA GLY A 112 12.50 1.51 -16.84
C GLY A 112 11.89 2.65 -17.66
N THR A 113 10.79 3.27 -17.19
CA THR A 113 10.20 4.43 -17.89
C THR A 113 11.07 5.67 -17.77
N ILE A 114 11.80 5.84 -16.66
CA ILE A 114 12.74 6.94 -16.46
C ILE A 114 13.86 6.89 -17.51
N LEU A 115 14.28 5.70 -17.91
CA LEU A 115 15.35 5.50 -18.90
C LEU A 115 14.88 5.72 -20.35
N SER A 116 13.59 5.51 -20.63
CA SER A 116 13.03 5.59 -21.98
C SER A 116 12.37 6.93 -22.30
N GLU A 117 12.13 7.78 -21.29
CA GLU A 117 11.48 9.11 -21.40
C GLU A 117 10.16 9.07 -22.20
N ASN A 118 9.49 7.92 -22.19
CA ASN A 118 8.31 7.69 -23.02
C ASN A 118 7.03 7.89 -22.20
N LEU A 119 6.21 8.87 -22.62
CA LEU A 119 4.96 9.23 -21.95
C LEU A 119 3.98 8.07 -21.80
N PHE A 120 3.85 7.22 -22.83
CA PHE A 120 2.93 6.08 -22.80
C PHE A 120 3.33 5.08 -21.72
N PHE A 121 4.61 4.71 -21.68
CA PHE A 121 5.11 3.79 -20.66
C PHE A 121 5.01 4.40 -19.27
N ALA A 122 5.33 5.68 -19.09
CA ALA A 122 5.20 6.37 -17.81
C ALA A 122 3.75 6.41 -17.29
N THR A 123 2.77 6.64 -18.18
CA THR A 123 1.34 6.56 -17.84
C THR A 123 0.97 5.15 -17.39
N ALA A 124 1.34 4.14 -18.17
CA ALA A 124 1.05 2.75 -17.83
C ALA A 124 1.70 2.34 -16.51
N ALA A 125 2.96 2.71 -16.28
CA ALA A 125 3.69 2.45 -15.06
C ALA A 125 3.04 3.15 -13.86
N THR A 126 2.54 4.38 -14.02
CA THR A 126 1.80 5.10 -12.99
C THR A 126 0.55 4.34 -12.55
N PHE A 127 -0.25 3.84 -13.50
CA PHE A 127 -1.48 3.12 -13.18
C PHE A 127 -1.20 1.75 -12.57
N VAL A 128 -0.22 1.02 -13.11
CA VAL A 128 0.23 -0.27 -12.58
C VAL A 128 0.78 -0.10 -11.16
N LEU A 129 1.59 0.94 -10.93
CA LEU A 129 2.09 1.28 -9.60
C LEU A 129 0.91 1.58 -8.67
N GLY A 130 -0.04 2.44 -9.05
CA GLY A 130 -1.22 2.73 -8.24
C GLY A 130 -2.00 1.49 -7.84
N LEU A 131 -2.18 0.55 -8.76
CA LEU A 131 -2.90 -0.70 -8.50
C LEU A 131 -2.20 -1.57 -7.46
N PHE A 132 -0.86 -1.66 -7.48
CA PHE A 132 -0.12 -2.60 -6.64
C PHE A 132 0.55 -1.98 -5.40
N SER A 133 0.73 -0.66 -5.38
CA SER A 133 1.33 0.11 -4.28
C SER A 133 0.73 -0.24 -2.92
N PHE A 134 -0.60 -0.16 -2.82
CA PHE A 134 -1.29 -0.33 -1.55
C PHE A 134 -2.15 -1.60 -1.48
N MET A 135 -2.16 -2.43 -2.52
CA MET A 135 -2.92 -3.69 -2.55
C MET A 135 -2.63 -4.62 -1.35
N ASN A 136 -1.41 -4.57 -0.82
CA ASN A 136 -0.99 -5.36 0.35
C ASN A 136 -1.56 -4.85 1.70
N VAL A 137 -2.09 -3.62 1.77
CA VAL A 137 -2.56 -2.96 3.01
C VAL A 137 -3.57 -3.82 3.78
N PRO A 138 -4.68 -4.29 3.18
CA PRO A 138 -5.68 -5.04 3.95
C PRO A 138 -5.15 -6.42 4.35
N GLY A 139 -4.25 -6.99 3.53
CA GLY A 139 -3.64 -8.29 3.82
C GLY A 139 -2.72 -8.25 5.04
N LEU A 140 -1.93 -7.20 5.18
CA LEU A 140 -1.07 -7.00 6.35
C LEU A 140 -1.91 -6.74 7.61
N GLN A 141 -2.99 -5.96 7.49
CA GLN A 141 -3.91 -5.72 8.61
C GLN A 141 -4.55 -7.01 9.11
N LEU A 142 -5.06 -7.85 8.20
CA LEU A 142 -5.61 -9.16 8.56
C LEU A 142 -4.55 -10.08 9.18
N TYR A 143 -3.31 -10.04 8.67
CA TYR A 143 -2.23 -10.88 9.15
C TYR A 143 -1.74 -10.53 10.58
N VAL A 144 -1.80 -9.26 10.97
CA VAL A 144 -1.39 -8.81 12.32
C VAL A 144 -2.46 -9.10 13.38
N VAL A 145 -3.74 -9.03 13.00
CA VAL A 145 -4.88 -9.16 13.93
C VAL A 145 -5.30 -10.63 14.15
N GLN A 146 -4.99 -11.53 13.21
CA GLN A 146 -5.21 -12.98 13.32
C GLN A 146 -4.13 -13.66 14.15
#